data_AF-A0A7W5K5T3-F1
#
_entry.id   AF-A0A7W5K5T3-F1
#
_cell.length_a   1.000
_cell.length_b   1.000
_cell.length_c   1.000
_cell.angle_alpha   90.00
_cell.angle_beta   90.00
_cell.angle_gamma   90.00
#
_symmetry.space_group_name_H-M   'P 1'
#
loop_
_entity.id
_entity.type
_entity.pdbx_description
1 polymer ?
#
loop_
_entity_poly.entity_id
_entity_poly.type
_entity_poly.pdbx_seq_one_letter_code
_entity_poly.pdbx_strand_id
1 'polypeptide(L)' 'MDTRESQTPEEELQHLKEVRQPEDYEHPEPDETQPEARKPAGSMQRVLPIVIVVLGLLVAAMLIYSGSAQ' A
#
# COMPACT_ATOMS: atom_id res chain seq x y z
N MET A 1 -3.58 39.21 17.45
CA MET A 1 -3.00 38.38 18.53
C MET A 1 -1.56 38.11 18.14
N ASP A 2 -0.62 38.56 18.95
CA ASP A 2 0.81 38.45 18.72
C ASP A 2 1.27 37.11 19.29
N THR A 3 1.54 36.11 18.44
CA THR A 3 1.88 34.74 18.85
C THR A 3 3.38 34.48 18.95
N ARG A 4 4.19 35.54 19.00
CA ARG A 4 5.66 35.46 18.90
C ARG A 4 6.41 35.47 20.24
N GLU A 5 5.73 35.68 21.37
CA GLU A 5 6.38 36.04 22.64
C GLU A 5 6.06 35.07 23.81
N SER A 6 5.68 33.81 23.56
CA SER A 6 5.18 32.95 24.66
C SER A 6 5.42 31.44 24.48
N GLN A 7 6.59 31.03 24.02
CA GLN A 7 7.02 29.64 24.22
C GLN A 7 8.43 29.64 24.79
N THR A 8 8.54 29.19 26.03
CA THR A 8 9.83 28.89 26.64
C THR A 8 10.54 27.79 25.83
N PRO A 9 11.88 27.72 25.81
CA PRO A 9 12.61 26.68 25.08
C PRO A 9 12.15 25.26 25.46
N GLU A 10 11.71 25.07 26.71
CA GLU A 10 11.10 23.84 27.19
C GLU A 10 9.73 23.55 26.55
N GLU A 11 8.86 24.55 26.40
CA GLU A 11 7.57 24.42 25.69
C GLU A 11 7.75 24.15 24.19
N GLU A 12 8.69 24.82 23.53
CA GLU A 12 9.00 24.53 22.12
C GLU A 12 9.50 23.09 21.96
N LEU A 13 10.34 22.62 22.89
CA LEU A 13 10.87 21.26 22.84
C LEU A 13 9.79 20.21 23.09
N GLN A 14 8.82 20.52 23.95
CA GLN A 14 7.67 19.66 24.22
C GLN A 14 6.71 19.63 23.02
N HIS A 15 6.39 20.79 22.44
CA HIS A 15 5.62 20.89 21.20
C HIS A 15 6.31 20.17 20.03
N LEU A 16 7.64 20.28 19.91
CA LEU A 16 8.43 19.54 18.92
C LEU A 16 8.47 18.02 19.18
N LYS A 17 8.30 17.56 20.41
CA LYS A 17 8.14 16.13 20.70
C LYS A 17 6.76 15.64 20.29
N GLU A 18 5.73 16.39 20.64
CA GLU A 18 4.33 16.10 20.30
C GLU A 18 4.07 16.13 18.79
N VAL A 19 4.70 17.06 18.05
CA VAL A 19 4.53 17.18 16.58
C VAL A 19 5.40 16.18 15.80
N ARG A 20 6.57 15.78 16.32
CA ARG A 20 7.47 14.86 15.59
C ARG A 20 7.08 13.40 15.75
N GLN A 21 6.41 13.04 16.84
CA GLN A 21 5.90 11.69 17.00
C GLN A 21 4.56 11.60 16.28
N PRO A 22 4.41 10.73 15.27
CA PRO A 22 3.09 10.46 14.70
C PRO A 22 2.13 10.06 15.82
N GLU A 23 0.87 10.49 15.75
CA GLU A 23 -0.14 10.15 16.76
C GLU A 23 -0.27 8.62 16.95
N ASP A 24 -0.04 7.86 15.87
CA ASP A 24 -0.08 6.40 15.84
C ASP A 24 1.31 5.73 15.97
N TYR A 25 2.30 6.38 16.60
CA TYR A 25 3.65 5.79 16.75
C TYR A 25 3.66 4.42 17.46
N GLU A 26 2.81 4.24 18.47
CA GLU A 26 2.68 2.99 19.21
C GLU A 26 1.86 1.92 18.47
N HIS A 27 1.01 2.31 17.52
CA HIS A 27 0.14 1.42 16.74
C HIS A 27 0.19 1.81 15.26
N PRO A 28 1.30 1.50 14.55
CA PRO A 28 1.49 1.90 13.15
C PRO A 28 0.60 1.13 12.17
N GLU A 29 -0.14 0.13 12.65
CA GLU A 29 -1.10 -0.66 11.88
C GLU A 29 -2.25 0.27 11.41
N PRO A 30 -2.79 0.07 10.19
CA PRO A 30 -3.97 0.80 9.76
C PRO A 30 -5.15 0.54 10.70
N ASP A 31 -5.80 1.60 11.17
CA ASP A 31 -6.99 1.48 12.01
C ASP A 31 -8.11 0.71 11.25
N GLU A 32 -8.54 -0.42 11.83
CA GLU A 32 -9.55 -1.31 11.26
C GLU A 32 -10.93 -0.65 11.09
N THR A 33 -11.17 0.47 11.78
CA THR A 33 -12.39 1.26 11.62
C THR A 33 -12.38 2.17 10.40
N GLN A 34 -11.20 2.45 9.83
CA GLN A 34 -11.07 3.29 8.64
C GLN A 34 -11.74 2.63 7.42
N PRO A 35 -12.57 3.37 6.66
CA PRO A 35 -13.18 2.86 5.44
C PRO A 35 -12.17 2.32 4.43
N GLU A 36 -10.98 2.92 4.36
CA GLU A 36 -9.86 2.54 3.51
C GLU A 36 -9.29 1.17 3.88
N ALA A 37 -9.15 0.87 5.18
CA ALA A 37 -8.69 -0.42 5.68
C ALA A 37 -9.66 -1.56 5.37
N ARG A 38 -10.96 -1.24 5.24
CA ARG A 38 -12.03 -2.19 4.93
C ARG A 38 -12.21 -2.46 3.42
N LYS A 39 -11.50 -1.75 2.55
CA LYS A 39 -11.63 -1.95 1.10
C LYS A 39 -11.08 -3.33 0.72
N PRO A 40 -11.91 -4.22 0.16
CA PRO A 40 -11.42 -5.51 -0.31
C PRO A 40 -10.42 -5.30 -1.44
N ALA A 41 -9.38 -6.12 -1.46
CA ALA A 41 -8.45 -6.17 -2.57
C ALA A 41 -9.20 -6.33 -3.90
N GLY A 42 -9.05 -5.36 -4.80
CA GLY A 42 -9.81 -5.29 -6.04
C GLY A 42 -9.58 -6.51 -6.94
N SER A 43 -10.60 -6.87 -7.72
CA SER A 43 -10.54 -8.00 -8.67
C SER A 43 -9.44 -7.88 -9.72
N MET A 44 -8.92 -6.67 -9.96
CA MET A 44 -7.84 -6.39 -10.90
C MET A 44 -6.56 -7.18 -10.61
N GLN A 45 -6.26 -7.44 -9.33
CA GLN A 45 -5.07 -8.23 -8.94
C GLN A 45 -5.17 -9.69 -9.40
N ARG A 46 -6.38 -10.22 -9.58
CA ARG A 46 -6.61 -11.58 -10.08
C ARG A 46 -6.45 -11.69 -11.59
N VAL A 47 -6.43 -10.58 -12.32
CA VAL A 47 -6.29 -10.57 -13.78
C VAL A 47 -4.89 -11.01 -14.20
N LEU A 48 -3.84 -10.55 -13.50
CA LEU A 48 -2.46 -10.88 -13.83
C LEU A 48 -2.18 -12.40 -13.86
N PRO A 49 -2.50 -13.20 -12.82
CA PRO A 49 -2.27 -14.65 -12.87
C PRO A 49 -3.10 -15.33 -13.95
N ILE A 50 -4.34 -14.87 -14.22
CA ILE A 50 -5.18 -15.43 -15.29
C ILE A 50 -4.50 -15.22 -16.66
N VAL A 51 -4.00 -14.02 -16.92
CA VAL A 51 -3.29 -13.71 -18.17
C VAL A 51 -2.06 -14.60 -18.33
N ILE A 52 -1.27 -14.79 -17.27
CA ILE A 52 -0.09 -15.66 -17.30
C ILE A 52 -0.47 -17.10 -17.68
N VAL A 53 -1.53 -17.65 -17.08
CA VAL A 53 -2.01 -19.00 -17.39
C VAL A 53 -2.46 -19.11 -18.84
N VAL A 54 -3.27 -18.15 -19.32
CA VAL A 54 -3.75 -18.14 -20.71
C VAL A 54 -2.59 -18.05 -21.69
N LEU A 55 -1.63 -17.15 -21.44
CA LEU A 55 -0.46 -16.98 -22.32
C LEU A 55 0.40 -18.25 -22.34
N GLY A 56 0.60 -18.88 -21.18
CA GLY A 56 1.32 -20.15 -21.08
C GLY A 56 0.66 -21.28 -21.87
N LEU A 57 -0.67 -21.39 -21.80
CA LEU A 57 -1.42 -22.38 -22.59
C LEU A 57 -1.32 -22.12 -24.09
N LEU A 58 -1.38 -20.86 -24.53
CA LEU A 58 -1.23 -20.50 -25.94
C LEU A 58 0.15 -20.85 -26.48
N VAL A 59 1.22 -20.56 -25.71
CA VAL A 59 2.59 -20.91 -26.09
C VAL A 59 2.76 -22.43 -26.13
N ALA A 60 2.27 -23.16 -25.13
CA ALA A 60 2.33 -24.62 -25.11
C ALA A 60 1.58 -25.24 -26.29
N ALA A 61 0.37 -24.75 -26.58
CA ALA A 61 -0.40 -25.19 -27.74
C ALA A 61 0.37 -24.91 -29.04
N MET A 62 0.93 -23.71 -29.22
CA MET A 62 1.70 -23.36 -30.41
C MET A 62 2.91 -24.29 -30.60
N LEU A 63 3.66 -24.57 -29.52
CA LEU A 63 4.81 -25.49 -29.56
C LEU A 63 4.41 -26.92 -29.92
N ILE A 64 3.30 -27.41 -29.35
CA ILE A 64 2.75 -28.74 -29.66
C ILE A 64 2.34 -28.79 -31.13
N TYR A 65 1.56 -27.81 -31.60
CA TYR A 65 1.11 -27.76 -32.99
C TYR A 65 2.28 -27.63 -33.97
N SER A 66 3.27 -26.77 -33.70
CA SER A 66 4.45 -26.62 -34.55
C SER A 66 5.37 -27.84 -34.56
N GLY A 67 5.46 -28.55 -33.43
CA GLY A 67 6.24 -29.79 -33.32
C GLY A 67 5.54 -31.01 -33.92
N SER A 68 4.20 -31.03 -33.93
CA SER A 68 3.39 -32.08 -34.56
C SER A 68 3.23 -31.91 -36.08
N ALA A 69 3.60 -30.75 -36.63
CA ALA A 69 3.53 -30.42 -38.05
C ALA A 69 4.81 -30.75 -38.84
N GLN A 70 5.75 -31.48 -38.22
CA GLN A 70 7.03 -31.91 -38.78
C GLN A 70 7.15 -33.43 -38.68
#